data_AF-A0A8S3JM81-F1
#
_entry.id   AF-A0A8S3JM81-F1
#
_cell.length_a   1.000
_cell.length_b   1.000
_cell.length_c   1.000
_cell.angle_alpha   90.00
_cell.angle_beta   90.00
_cell.angle_gamma   90.00
#
_symmetry.space_group_name_H-M   'P 1'
#
loop_
_entity.id
_entity.type
_entity.pdbx_description
1 polymer ?
#
loop_
_entity_poly.entity_id
_entity_poly.type
_entity_poly.pdbx_seq_one_letter_code
_entity_poly.pdbx_strand_id
1 'polypeptide(L)'
;AYSPRSNTTALNPDLSRAHRFDAYLLAIIRIEDKRNAFYSADVVSKLRQKEQTRSFINKSCSLFVTDRSLVIFDRVSQVVAETIPLENVDPTCVHADVPDTLNDIFMYRLLDRQLATTTSHASSTNSSDSSSVIVFKCSNNEAKMLVDSIRTAT
;
A
#
# COMPACT_ATOMS: atom_id res chain seq x y z
N ALA A 1 8.91 17.28 -42.48
CA ALA A 1 7.96 16.39 -41.80
C ALA A 1 8.27 16.41 -40.31
N TYR A 2 7.36 16.94 -39.49
CA TYR A 2 7.48 16.88 -38.03
C TYR A 2 6.91 15.53 -37.57
N SER A 3 7.76 14.62 -37.10
CA SER A 3 7.29 13.47 -36.31
C SER A 3 7.07 13.92 -34.87
N PRO A 4 5.86 13.77 -34.31
CA PRO A 4 5.67 13.97 -32.88
C PRO A 4 6.40 12.84 -32.16
N ARG A 5 7.40 13.18 -31.33
CA ARG A 5 7.96 12.23 -30.37
C ARG A 5 6.84 11.87 -29.39
N SER A 6 6.28 10.67 -29.54
CA SER A 6 5.52 10.02 -28.48
C SER A 6 6.37 9.99 -27.22
N ASN A 7 6.08 10.89 -26.29
CA ASN A 7 6.65 10.88 -24.96
C ASN A 7 5.87 9.87 -24.12
N THR A 8 5.85 8.61 -24.57
CA THR A 8 5.45 7.48 -23.74
C THR A 8 6.65 7.16 -22.87
N THR A 9 6.65 7.68 -21.65
CA THR A 9 7.48 7.17 -20.56
C THR A 9 7.14 5.68 -20.44
N ALA A 10 7.95 4.83 -21.07
CA ALA A 10 7.72 3.40 -21.06
C ALA A 10 7.69 2.94 -19.60
N LEU A 11 6.57 2.33 -19.19
CA LEU A 11 6.53 1.62 -17.91
C LEU A 11 7.76 0.71 -17.86
N ASN A 12 8.48 0.76 -16.74
CA ASN A 12 9.68 -0.04 -16.52
C ASN A 12 9.40 -1.51 -16.95
N PRO A 13 10.19 -2.16 -17.81
CA PRO A 13 9.89 -3.49 -18.35
C PRO A 13 9.57 -4.54 -17.29
N ASP A 14 10.09 -4.39 -16.06
CA ASP A 14 9.75 -5.26 -14.94
C ASP A 14 8.26 -5.17 -14.53
N LEU A 15 7.61 -4.01 -14.70
CA LEU A 15 6.18 -3.84 -14.44
C LEU A 15 5.30 -4.52 -15.49
N SER A 16 5.83 -4.81 -16.68
CA SER A 16 5.07 -5.48 -17.74
C SER A 16 4.80 -6.96 -17.46
N ARG A 17 5.61 -7.58 -16.59
CA ARG A 17 5.48 -8.98 -16.13
C ARG A 17 4.91 -9.10 -14.73
N ALA A 18 4.81 -7.98 -14.01
CA ALA A 18 4.32 -7.94 -12.65
C ALA A 18 2.81 -8.22 -12.59
N HIS A 19 2.37 -8.87 -11.52
CA HIS A 19 0.95 -9.07 -11.27
C HIS A 19 0.34 -7.73 -10.84
N ARG A 20 -0.62 -7.24 -11.62
CA ARG A 20 -1.28 -5.94 -11.39
C ARG A 20 -2.63 -6.13 -10.71
N PHE A 21 -2.85 -5.36 -9.64
CA PHE A 21 -4.10 -5.29 -8.89
C PHE A 21 -4.56 -3.83 -8.82
N ASP A 22 -5.80 -3.56 -9.21
CA ASP A 22 -6.33 -2.19 -9.13
C ASP A 22 -6.93 -1.92 -7.75
N ALA A 23 -6.58 -0.79 -7.15
CA ALA A 23 -6.95 -0.49 -5.77
C ALA A 23 -7.19 1.02 -5.54
N TYR A 24 -7.71 1.33 -4.34
CA TYR A 24 -7.84 2.69 -3.83
C TYR A 24 -7.14 2.77 -2.48
N LEU A 25 -6.18 3.69 -2.34
CA LEU A 25 -5.61 4.03 -1.05
C LEU A 25 -6.69 4.72 -0.21
N LEU A 26 -7.07 4.08 0.90
CA LEU A 26 -8.10 4.59 1.81
C LEU A 26 -7.49 5.41 2.93
N ALA A 27 -6.44 4.90 3.56
CA ALA A 27 -5.86 5.50 4.76
C ALA A 27 -4.41 5.08 4.97
N ILE A 28 -3.68 5.96 5.66
CA ILE A 28 -2.39 5.68 6.29
C ILE A 28 -2.61 5.88 7.78
N ILE A 29 -2.43 4.81 8.57
CA ILE A 29 -2.75 4.79 9.99
C ILE A 29 -1.47 4.57 10.77
N ARG A 30 -1.10 5.53 11.63
CA ARG A 30 0.01 5.36 12.57
C ARG A 30 -0.41 4.47 13.75
N ILE A 31 0.49 3.58 14.12
CA ILE A 31 0.34 2.62 15.22
C ILE A 31 1.57 2.74 16.11
N GLU A 32 1.32 3.00 17.39
CA GLU A 32 2.34 3.22 18.41
C GLU A 32 2.81 1.91 19.08
N ASP A 33 2.07 0.80 18.87
CA ASP A 33 2.30 -0.44 19.60
C ASP A 33 3.31 -1.39 18.94
N LYS A 34 4.22 -1.92 19.78
CA LYS A 34 5.29 -2.86 19.42
C LYS A 34 4.81 -4.31 19.31
N ARG A 35 3.57 -4.61 19.75
CA ARG A 35 3.06 -6.00 19.76
C ARG A 35 2.34 -6.32 18.44
N ASN A 36 3.03 -7.07 17.58
CA ASN A 36 2.58 -7.52 16.25
C ASN A 36 1.21 -8.22 16.21
N ALA A 37 0.68 -8.71 17.33
CA ALA A 37 -0.40 -9.69 17.32
C ALA A 37 -1.83 -9.12 17.14
N PHE A 38 -2.07 -7.81 17.34
CA PHE A 38 -3.44 -7.27 17.41
C PHE A 38 -3.68 -5.92 16.72
N TYR A 39 -2.77 -5.47 15.85
CA TYR A 39 -2.93 -4.15 15.21
C TYR A 39 -4.14 -4.06 14.27
N SER A 40 -4.63 -5.20 13.77
CA SER A 40 -5.80 -5.27 12.88
C SER A 40 -7.07 -4.69 13.52
N ALA A 41 -7.31 -4.92 14.83
CA ALA A 41 -8.51 -4.41 15.51
C ALA A 41 -8.47 -2.88 15.71
N ASP A 42 -7.29 -2.31 16.01
CA ASP A 42 -7.10 -0.85 16.11
C ASP A 42 -7.24 -0.20 14.72
N VAL A 43 -6.69 -0.83 13.68
CA VAL A 43 -6.84 -0.38 12.29
C VAL A 43 -8.31 -0.39 11.87
N VAL A 44 -9.05 -1.47 12.13
CA VAL A 44 -10.49 -1.55 11.81
C VAL A 44 -11.28 -0.48 12.56
N SER A 45 -10.98 -0.25 13.84
CA SER A 45 -11.64 0.80 14.63
C SER A 45 -11.41 2.20 14.04
N LYS A 46 -10.16 2.51 13.66
CA LYS A 46 -9.81 3.77 13.00
C LYS A 46 -10.42 3.89 11.60
N LEU A 47 -10.54 2.79 10.85
CA LEU A 47 -11.22 2.77 9.55
C LEU A 47 -12.73 3.06 9.70
N ARG A 48 -13.41 2.47 10.68
CA ARG A 48 -14.82 2.76 10.98
C ARG A 48 -15.02 4.23 11.34
N GLN A 49 -14.12 4.81 12.15
CA GLN A 49 -14.16 6.24 12.47
C GLN A 49 -13.98 7.12 11.22
N LYS A 50 -13.04 6.75 10.33
CA LYS A 50 -12.83 7.44 9.06
C LYS A 50 -14.03 7.35 8.11
N GLU A 51 -14.72 6.23 8.11
CA GLU A 51 -15.97 6.06 7.36
C GLU A 51 -17.08 6.98 7.87
N GLN A 52 -17.32 6.99 9.18
CA GLN A 52 -18.32 7.86 9.81
C GLN A 52 -18.05 9.35 9.55
N THR A 53 -16.78 9.74 9.55
CA THR A 53 -16.33 11.12 9.28
C THR A 53 -16.12 11.43 7.80
N ARG A 54 -16.31 10.44 6.91
CA ARG A 54 -16.02 10.53 5.46
C ARG A 54 -14.63 11.08 5.15
N SER A 55 -13.63 10.72 5.95
CA SER A 55 -12.25 11.25 5.89
C SER A 55 -11.24 10.28 5.23
N PHE A 56 -11.71 9.51 4.25
CA PHE A 56 -10.86 8.64 3.43
C PHE A 56 -10.11 9.44 2.37
N ILE A 57 -8.89 8.97 2.05
CA ILE A 57 -8.06 9.54 1.00
C ILE A 57 -8.68 9.25 -0.38
N ASN A 58 -9.19 8.03 -0.60
CA ASN A 58 -9.80 7.58 -1.85
C ASN A 58 -8.95 7.84 -3.11
N LYS A 59 -7.63 7.62 -3.01
CA LYS A 59 -6.71 7.84 -4.12
C LYS A 59 -6.59 6.59 -4.99
N SER A 60 -6.87 6.74 -6.28
CA SER A 60 -6.86 5.65 -7.26
C SER A 60 -5.43 5.21 -7.60
N CYS A 61 -5.12 3.92 -7.43
CA CYS A 61 -3.79 3.37 -7.68
C CYS A 61 -3.84 1.97 -8.30
N SER A 62 -2.71 1.53 -8.86
CA SER A 62 -2.47 0.15 -9.24
C SER A 62 -1.28 -0.38 -8.43
N LEU A 63 -1.45 -1.56 -7.84
CA LEU A 63 -0.44 -2.27 -7.09
C LEU A 63 0.17 -3.32 -8.00
N PHE A 64 1.49 -3.27 -8.17
CA PHE A 64 2.24 -4.25 -8.96
C PHE A 64 3.09 -5.08 -8.01
N VAL A 65 2.84 -6.38 -7.98
CA VAL A 65 3.69 -7.34 -7.27
C VAL A 65 4.74 -7.85 -8.26
N THR A 66 6.00 -7.51 -7.99
CA THR A 66 7.18 -8.01 -8.69
C THR A 66 7.85 -9.10 -7.86
N ASP A 67 8.88 -9.74 -8.40
CA ASP A 67 9.65 -10.77 -7.68
C ASP A 67 10.35 -10.27 -6.40
N ARG A 68 10.48 -8.94 -6.22
CA ARG A 68 11.24 -8.35 -5.09
C ARG A 68 10.58 -7.17 -4.41
N SER A 69 9.57 -6.58 -5.03
CA SER A 69 8.95 -5.36 -4.53
C SER A 69 7.46 -5.26 -4.83
N LEU A 70 6.76 -4.55 -3.95
CA LEU A 70 5.42 -4.03 -4.18
C LEU A 70 5.56 -2.59 -4.69
N VAL A 71 5.13 -2.34 -5.92
CA VAL A 71 5.17 -1.02 -6.54
C VAL A 71 3.78 -0.41 -6.53
N ILE A 72 3.66 0.81 -6.00
CA ILE A 72 2.42 1.58 -5.98
C ILE A 72 2.49 2.59 -7.11
N PHE A 73 1.63 2.42 -8.11
CA PHE A 73 1.49 3.35 -9.22
C PHE A 73 0.24 4.22 -9.05
N ASP A 74 0.41 5.53 -9.06
CA ASP A 74 -0.70 6.48 -9.00
C ASP A 74 -1.32 6.62 -10.40
N ARG A 75 -2.58 6.20 -10.55
CA ARG A 75 -3.27 6.21 -11.84
C ARG A 75 -3.59 7.62 -12.34
N VAL A 76 -3.73 8.59 -11.44
CA VAL A 76 -4.10 9.96 -11.80
C VAL A 76 -2.89 10.70 -12.34
N SER A 77 -1.78 10.66 -11.60
CA SER A 77 -0.53 11.33 -12.00
C SER A 77 0.33 10.51 -12.96
N GLN A 78 0.01 9.23 -13.17
CA GLN A 78 0.76 8.29 -14.00
C GLN A 78 2.23 8.14 -13.60
N VAL A 79 2.52 8.26 -12.31
CA VAL A 79 3.86 8.07 -11.75
C VAL A 79 3.88 6.95 -10.71
N VAL A 80 5.05 6.35 -10.53
CA VAL A 80 5.31 5.47 -9.39
C VAL A 80 5.31 6.35 -8.14
N ALA A 81 4.35 6.10 -7.26
CA ALA A 81 4.23 6.78 -5.98
C ALA A 81 5.23 6.20 -4.97
N GLU A 82 5.39 4.88 -4.95
CA GLU A 82 6.24 4.20 -3.99
C GLU A 82 6.71 2.83 -4.51
N THR A 83 7.84 2.35 -4.01
CA THR A 83 8.35 1.00 -4.26
C THR A 83 8.87 0.44 -2.95
N ILE A 84 8.26 -0.64 -2.48
CA ILE A 84 8.53 -1.23 -1.17
C ILE A 84 9.11 -2.63 -1.39
N PRO A 85 10.32 -2.94 -0.88
CA PRO A 85 10.85 -4.31 -0.90
C PRO A 85 9.91 -5.27 -0.17
N LEU A 86 9.65 -6.46 -0.74
CA LEU A 86 8.67 -7.38 -0.15
C LEU A 86 9.08 -7.90 1.23
N GLU A 87 10.38 -7.96 1.53
CA GLU A 87 10.90 -8.25 2.88
C GLU A 87 10.41 -7.28 3.96
N ASN A 88 9.96 -6.08 3.55
CA ASN A 88 9.42 -5.03 4.42
C ASN A 88 7.89 -4.96 4.39
N VAL A 89 7.24 -5.84 3.63
CA VAL A 89 5.78 -5.92 3.52
C VAL A 89 5.32 -7.10 4.37
N ASP A 90 4.55 -6.81 5.43
CA ASP A 90 3.79 -7.82 6.17
C ASP A 90 2.33 -7.80 5.68
N PRO A 91 1.98 -8.57 4.63
CA PRO A 91 0.68 -8.47 3.97
C PRO A 91 -0.42 -9.13 4.79
N THR A 92 -1.47 -8.37 5.09
CA THR A 92 -2.66 -8.86 5.77
C THR A 92 -3.90 -8.49 4.96
N CYS A 93 -4.81 -9.45 4.79
CA CYS A 93 -6.15 -9.18 4.28
C CYS A 93 -7.13 -9.21 5.45
N VAL A 94 -7.99 -8.21 5.54
CA VAL A 94 -9.04 -8.20 6.56
C VAL A 94 -10.37 -8.50 5.89
N HIS A 95 -10.92 -9.66 6.25
CA HIS A 95 -12.20 -10.17 5.74
C HIS A 95 -13.31 -10.19 6.79
N ALA A 96 -12.96 -10.15 8.07
CA ALA A 96 -13.92 -10.22 9.18
C ALA A 96 -14.00 -8.88 9.92
N ASP A 97 -15.20 -8.50 10.35
CA ASP A 97 -15.49 -7.34 11.20
C ASP A 97 -15.27 -5.95 10.59
N VAL A 98 -15.20 -5.82 9.26
CA VAL A 98 -15.20 -4.52 8.57
C VAL A 98 -16.60 -4.29 7.97
N PRO A 99 -17.18 -3.08 8.02
CA PRO A 99 -18.47 -2.79 7.37
C PRO A 99 -18.50 -3.27 5.90
N ASP A 100 -19.67 -3.68 5.39
CA ASP A 100 -19.82 -4.23 4.03
C ASP A 100 -19.29 -3.29 2.92
N THR A 101 -19.29 -1.99 3.18
CA THR A 101 -18.73 -0.92 2.36
C THR A 101 -17.21 -0.97 2.23
N LEU A 102 -16.55 -1.62 3.19
CA LEU A 102 -15.12 -1.81 3.36
C LEU A 102 -14.76 -3.31 3.26
N ASN A 103 -15.47 -4.05 2.42
CA ASN A 103 -15.04 -5.37 1.98
C ASN A 103 -13.78 -5.28 1.10
N ASP A 104 -13.01 -6.37 1.06
CA ASP A 104 -11.82 -6.54 0.22
C ASP A 104 -10.67 -5.56 0.53
N ILE A 105 -10.30 -5.50 1.81
CA ILE A 105 -9.22 -4.64 2.29
C ILE A 105 -7.90 -5.40 2.30
N PHE A 106 -6.96 -4.89 1.52
CA PHE A 106 -5.55 -5.19 1.66
C PHE A 106 -4.89 -4.17 2.57
N MET A 107 -4.10 -4.62 3.53
CA MET A 107 -3.25 -3.75 4.33
C MET A 107 -1.88 -4.38 4.54
N TYR A 108 -0.88 -3.53 4.70
CA TYR A 108 0.43 -3.98 5.16
C TYR A 108 1.00 -2.99 6.15
N ARG A 109 1.87 -3.50 7.02
CA ARG A 109 2.61 -2.71 7.98
C ARG A 109 3.95 -2.30 7.39
N LEU A 110 4.31 -1.04 7.58
CA LEU A 110 5.62 -0.48 7.25
C LEU A 110 6.21 0.16 8.51
N LEU A 111 7.48 -0.08 8.79
CA LEU A 111 8.16 0.60 9.91
C LEU A 111 8.45 2.06 9.52
N ASP A 112 8.21 3.03 10.40
CA ASP A 112 8.35 4.45 10.02
C ASP A 112 9.79 4.83 9.64
N ARG A 113 10.80 4.06 10.11
CA ARG A 113 12.20 4.21 9.66
C ARG A 113 12.39 3.89 8.17
N GLN A 114 11.55 3.03 7.61
CA GLN A 114 11.54 2.67 6.19
C GLN A 114 10.76 3.70 5.35
N LEU A 115 9.72 4.30 5.93
CA LEU A 115 9.02 5.42 5.31
C LEU A 115 9.89 6.69 5.21
N ALA A 116 10.80 6.91 6.18
CA ALA A 116 11.66 8.09 6.23
C ALA A 116 12.93 8.01 5.37
N THR A 117 13.36 6.81 4.96
CA THR A 117 14.62 6.61 4.21
C THR A 117 14.54 7.03 2.74
N THR A 118 13.33 7.22 2.20
CA THR A 118 13.09 7.81 0.88
C THR A 118 13.10 9.35 0.88
N THR A 119 13.11 9.99 2.05
CA THR A 119 13.07 11.46 2.21
C THR A 119 14.27 11.98 3.02
N SER A 120 15.48 11.83 2.47
CA SER A 120 16.70 12.55 2.87
C SER A 120 17.27 12.36 4.29
N HIS A 121 18.60 12.30 4.34
CA HIS A 121 19.46 12.31 5.53
C HIS A 121 18.94 13.16 6.70
N ALA A 122 18.44 12.52 7.76
CA ALA A 122 18.23 13.16 9.05
C ALA A 122 18.83 12.27 10.15
N SER A 123 19.67 12.92 10.96
CA SER A 123 20.56 12.35 11.95
C SER A 123 19.83 11.73 13.14
N SER A 124 20.48 10.72 13.70
CA SER A 124 20.14 9.91 14.87
C SER A 124 19.63 10.73 16.07
N THR A 125 18.35 10.56 16.43
CA THR A 125 17.88 10.79 17.81
C THR A 125 16.65 9.91 18.06
N ASN A 126 16.76 8.98 19.01
CA ASN A 126 15.73 8.08 19.55
C ASN A 126 14.32 8.22 18.93
N SER A 127 14.12 7.68 17.73
CA SER A 127 12.80 7.64 17.11
C SER A 127 12.04 6.48 17.73
N SER A 128 10.90 6.76 18.35
CA SER A 128 9.85 5.78 18.63
C SER A 128 9.79 4.75 17.49
N ASP A 129 9.79 3.45 17.80
CA ASP A 129 9.54 2.38 16.82
C ASP A 129 8.06 2.42 16.42
N SER A 130 7.64 3.52 15.83
CA SER A 130 6.31 3.71 15.29
C SER A 130 6.24 3.03 13.93
N SER A 131 5.07 2.52 13.62
CA SER A 131 4.80 1.86 12.35
C SER A 131 3.53 2.42 11.74
N SER A 132 3.51 2.50 10.43
CA SER A 132 2.35 2.91 9.67
C SER A 132 1.73 1.70 9.01
N VAL A 133 0.41 1.57 9.10
CA VAL A 133 -0.37 0.60 8.32
C VAL A 133 -0.97 1.32 7.14
N ILE A 134 -0.66 0.83 5.95
CA ILE A 134 -1.17 1.37 4.70
C ILE A 134 -2.36 0.50 4.30
N VAL A 135 -3.52 1.15 4.08
CA VAL A 135 -4.78 0.46 3.83
C VAL A 135 -5.29 0.76 2.44
N PHE A 136 -5.54 -0.30 1.68
CA PHE A 136 -6.10 -0.27 0.34
C PHE A 136 -7.43 -1.01 0.30
N LYS A 137 -8.37 -0.46 -0.45
CA LYS A 137 -9.51 -1.23 -0.96
C LYS A 137 -9.16 -1.77 -2.33
N CYS A 138 -9.10 -3.09 -2.45
CA CYS A 138 -8.88 -3.73 -3.74
C CYS A 138 -10.18 -3.69 -4.56
N SER A 139 -10.00 -3.67 -5.88
CA SER A 139 -11.11 -3.82 -6.82
C SER A 139 -11.37 -5.31 -7.03
N ASN A 140 -12.58 -5.67 -7.46
CA ASN A 140 -12.94 -7.02 -7.90
C ASN A 140 -12.72 -8.17 -6.89
N ASN A 141 -12.68 -7.89 -5.58
CA ASN A 141 -12.46 -8.92 -4.55
C ASN A 141 -11.07 -9.59 -4.65
N GLU A 142 -10.05 -8.82 -5.06
CA GLU A 142 -8.71 -9.32 -5.34
C GLU A 142 -7.73 -9.19 -4.16
N ALA A 143 -8.14 -8.65 -3.00
CA ALA A 143 -7.21 -8.45 -1.87
C ALA A 143 -6.57 -9.76 -1.41
N LYS A 144 -7.33 -10.87 -1.41
CA LYS A 144 -6.79 -12.19 -1.09
C LYS A 144 -5.74 -12.64 -2.11
N MET A 145 -6.03 -12.49 -3.41
CA MET A 145 -5.09 -12.85 -4.47
C MET A 145 -3.82 -12.00 -4.44
N LEU A 146 -3.94 -10.72 -4.07
CA LEU A 146 -2.81 -9.83 -3.85
C LEU A 146 -1.93 -10.32 -2.68
N VAL A 147 -2.53 -10.70 -1.54
CA VAL A 147 -1.78 -11.28 -0.41
C VAL A 147 -1.07 -12.57 -0.81
N ASP A 148 -1.77 -13.47 -1.51
CA ASP A 148 -1.19 -14.73 -1.97
C ASP A 148 -0.05 -14.49 -2.97
N SER A 149 -0.19 -13.49 -3.85
CA SER A 149 0.85 -13.09 -4.80
C SER A 149 2.10 -12.53 -4.10
N ILE A 150 1.93 -11.72 -3.04
CA ILE A 150 3.06 -11.21 -2.24
C ILE A 150 3.76 -12.37 -1.53
N ARG A 151 2.99 -13.24 -0.87
CA ARG A 151 3.52 -14.40 -0.13
C ARG A 151 4.24 -15.41 -1.01
N THR A 152 3.84 -15.53 -2.28
CA THR A 152 4.51 -16.40 -3.25
C THR A 152 5.83 -15.82 -3.74
N ALA A 153 5.94 -14.48 -3.78
CA ALA A 153 7.14 -13.78 -4.22
C ALA A 153 8.20 -13.60 -3.11
N THR A 154 7.80 -13.62 -1.84
CA THR A 154 8.69 -13.64 -0.66
C THR A 154 9.18 -15.04 -0.33
#